data_AF-A0A1B8RSR1-F1
#
_entry.id   AF-A0A1B8RSR1-F1
#
_cell.length_a   1.000
_cell.length_b   1.000
_cell.length_c   1.000
_cell.angle_alpha   90.00
_cell.angle_beta   90.00
_cell.angle_gamma   90.00
#
_symmetry.space_group_name_H-M   'P 1'
#
loop_
_entity.id
_entity.type
_entity.pdbx_description
1 polymer ?
#
loop_
_entity_poly.entity_id
_entity_poly.type
_entity_poly.pdbx_seq_one_letter_code
_entity_poly.pdbx_strand_id
1 'polypeptide(L)'
;MDNTYNNYLLSNDHLTFEEMTNIHQEILKGCNDSDEDFKELYEDMIKEAISYTNIRVKWNFYSQEVKWERDPLRTRTHNGFISTLMVLKRYMESEDYCIEWSKRLNLDDANTHRKKIGDFANYLTFVVALSTR
;
A
#
# COMPACT_ATOMS: atom_id res chain seq x y z
N MET A 1 -7.91 24.65 5.25
CA MET A 1 -8.42 23.52 4.41
C MET A 1 -7.18 22.73 4.06
N ASP A 2 -6.85 21.73 4.89
CA ASP A 2 -5.44 21.34 5.06
C ASP A 2 -5.08 20.03 4.34
N ASN A 3 -6.05 19.43 3.63
CA ASN A 3 -5.88 18.18 2.89
C ASN A 3 -5.44 18.46 1.44
N THR A 4 -4.23 18.98 1.26
CA THR A 4 -3.60 19.15 -0.06
C THR A 4 -2.40 18.23 -0.21
N TYR A 5 -2.06 17.86 -1.44
CA TYR A 5 -0.84 17.09 -1.72
C TYR A 5 0.42 17.84 -1.26
N ASN A 6 0.48 19.16 -1.43
CA ASN A 6 1.60 19.98 -0.96
C ASN A 6 1.79 19.90 0.56
N ASN A 7 0.70 19.90 1.34
CA ASN A 7 0.80 19.73 2.79
C ASN A 7 1.28 18.31 3.17
N TYR A 8 0.85 17.30 2.43
CA TYR A 8 1.33 15.93 2.62
C TYR A 8 2.85 15.82 2.39
N LEU A 9 3.41 16.51 1.40
CA LEU A 9 4.86 16.53 1.15
C LEU A 9 5.69 17.18 2.29
N LEU A 10 5.05 17.92 3.21
CA LEU A 10 5.72 18.43 4.40
C LEU A 10 5.81 17.40 5.53
N SER A 11 5.12 16.25 5.40
CA SER A 11 5.15 15.20 6.41
C SER A 11 6.44 14.38 6.33
N ASN A 12 6.90 13.92 7.50
CA ASN A 12 8.05 13.01 7.57
C ASN A 12 7.70 11.68 6.91
N ASP A 13 8.68 11.07 6.23
CA ASP A 13 8.56 9.75 5.61
C ASP A 13 7.47 9.65 4.52
N HIS A 14 7.13 10.79 3.89
CA HIS A 14 6.22 10.83 2.75
C HIS A 14 6.83 10.12 1.52
N LEU A 15 5.96 9.67 0.64
CA LEU A 15 6.29 9.26 -0.73
C LEU A 15 5.68 10.23 -1.73
N THR A 16 6.48 10.71 -2.67
CA THR A 16 5.99 11.46 -3.83
C THR A 16 5.24 10.54 -4.82
N PHE A 17 4.41 11.12 -5.68
CA PHE A 17 3.77 10.37 -6.78
C PHE A 17 4.78 9.66 -7.67
N GLU A 18 5.92 10.28 -7.94
CA GLU A 18 6.98 9.67 -8.75
C GLU A 18 7.56 8.44 -8.06
N GLU A 19 7.89 8.53 -6.77
CA GLU A 19 8.38 7.39 -6.00
C GLU A 19 7.36 6.26 -5.94
N MET A 20 6.08 6.55 -5.68
CA MET A 20 5.03 5.53 -5.65
C MET A 20 4.82 4.89 -7.02
N THR A 21 4.90 5.67 -8.10
CA THR A 21 4.81 5.17 -9.48
C THR A 21 5.98 4.26 -9.80
N ASN A 22 7.20 4.64 -9.41
CA ASN A 22 8.39 3.82 -9.63
C ASN A 22 8.30 2.50 -8.85
N ILE A 23 7.88 2.53 -7.58
CA ILE A 23 7.67 1.31 -6.77
C ILE A 23 6.64 0.39 -7.44
N HIS A 24 5.50 0.94 -7.87
CA HIS A 24 4.46 0.14 -8.53
C HIS A 24 4.95 -0.45 -9.86
N GLN A 25 5.68 0.31 -10.67
CA GLN A 25 6.28 -0.19 -11.90
C GLN A 25 7.35 -1.27 -11.66
N GLU A 26 8.16 -1.13 -10.60
CA GLU A 26 9.15 -2.15 -10.22
C GLU A 26 8.46 -3.47 -9.84
N ILE A 27 7.32 -3.43 -9.13
CA ILE A 27 6.51 -4.62 -8.85
C ILE A 27 6.03 -5.27 -10.15
N LEU A 28 5.43 -4.49 -11.07
CA LEU A 28 4.85 -5.02 -12.31
C LEU A 28 5.89 -5.53 -13.32
N LYS A 29 7.04 -4.85 -13.44
CA LYS A 29 8.14 -5.29 -14.32
C LYS A 29 8.90 -6.48 -13.77
N GLY A 30 8.75 -6.73 -12.47
CA GLY A 30 9.46 -7.80 -11.77
C GLY A 30 8.99 -9.19 -12.18
N CYS A 31 7.78 -9.34 -12.73
CA CYS A 31 7.17 -10.64 -13.03
C CYS A 31 6.91 -10.86 -14.52
N ASN A 32 6.67 -12.12 -14.89
CA ASN A 32 6.18 -12.51 -16.21
C ASN A 32 4.65 -12.35 -16.31
N ASP A 33 4.14 -11.77 -17.40
CA ASP A 33 2.70 -11.60 -17.64
C ASP A 33 1.90 -12.91 -17.70
N SER A 34 2.55 -14.08 -17.82
CA SER A 34 1.89 -15.40 -17.77
C SER A 34 1.82 -16.02 -16.38
N ASP A 35 2.41 -15.37 -15.37
CA ASP A 35 2.52 -15.89 -14.01
C ASP A 35 1.18 -15.75 -13.25
N GLU A 36 0.45 -16.86 -13.11
CA GLU A 36 -0.87 -16.88 -12.46
C GLU A 36 -0.79 -16.69 -10.94
N ASP A 37 0.25 -17.26 -10.31
CA ASP A 37 0.48 -17.13 -8.87
C ASP A 37 0.80 -15.68 -8.50
N PHE A 38 1.67 -15.01 -9.29
CA PHE A 38 1.93 -13.59 -9.11
C PHE A 38 0.64 -12.76 -9.23
N LYS A 39 -0.19 -13.05 -10.25
CA LYS A 39 -1.44 -12.30 -10.46
C LYS A 39 -2.40 -12.45 -9.29
N GLU A 40 -2.55 -13.65 -8.75
CA GLU A 40 -3.39 -13.90 -7.57
C GLU A 40 -2.88 -13.11 -6.35
N LEU A 41 -1.58 -13.20 -6.06
CA LEU A 41 -0.96 -12.48 -4.95
C LEU A 41 -1.04 -10.95 -5.13
N TYR A 42 -0.88 -10.47 -6.34
CA TYR A 42 -1.02 -9.06 -6.69
C TYR A 42 -2.47 -8.60 -6.50
N GLU A 43 -3.45 -9.38 -6.95
CA GLU A 43 -4.87 -9.07 -6.78
C GLU A 43 -5.25 -9.00 -5.29
N ASP A 44 -4.78 -9.95 -4.48
CA ASP A 44 -4.99 -9.95 -3.03
C ASP A 44 -4.37 -8.74 -2.34
N MET A 45 -3.15 -8.37 -2.74
CA MET A 45 -2.50 -7.13 -2.28
C MET A 45 -3.35 -5.89 -2.62
N ILE A 46 -3.91 -5.82 -3.82
CA ILE A 46 -4.78 -4.71 -4.23
C ILE A 46 -6.10 -4.70 -3.42
N LYS A 47 -6.73 -5.85 -3.18
CA LYS A 47 -7.95 -5.95 -2.35
C LYS A 47 -7.71 -5.42 -0.93
N GLU A 48 -6.59 -5.79 -0.32
CA GLU A 48 -6.22 -5.30 1.02
C GLU A 48 -5.88 -3.80 1.01
N ALA A 49 -5.21 -3.30 -0.03
CA ALA A 49 -4.96 -1.86 -0.19
C ALA A 49 -6.28 -1.06 -0.21
N ILE A 50 -7.26 -1.52 -1.00
CA ILE A 50 -8.60 -0.89 -1.10
C ILE A 50 -9.31 -0.94 0.26
N SER A 51 -9.28 -2.08 0.94
CA SER A 51 -9.88 -2.27 2.27
C SER A 51 -9.32 -1.29 3.29
N TYR A 52 -7.99 -1.15 3.34
CA TYR A 52 -7.31 -0.21 4.22
C TYR A 52 -7.61 1.25 3.85
N THR A 53 -7.48 1.63 2.58
CA THR A 53 -7.73 3.00 2.10
C THR A 53 -9.16 3.45 2.40
N ASN A 54 -10.15 2.57 2.23
CA ASN A 54 -11.54 2.86 2.58
C ASN A 54 -11.73 3.26 4.05
N ILE A 55 -11.05 2.60 4.98
CA ILE A 55 -11.10 2.96 6.40
C ILE A 55 -10.31 4.24 6.65
N ARG A 56 -9.12 4.38 6.05
CA ARG A 56 -8.22 5.51 6.25
C ARG A 56 -8.82 6.84 5.78
N VAL A 57 -9.48 6.85 4.61
CA VAL A 57 -10.15 8.05 4.09
C VAL A 57 -11.31 8.47 5.01
N LYS A 58 -12.11 7.50 5.47
CA LYS A 58 -13.23 7.77 6.38
C LYS A 58 -12.78 8.19 7.79
N TRP A 59 -11.56 7.84 8.19
CA TRP A 59 -11.02 8.10 9.52
C TRP A 59 -11.10 9.57 9.93
N ASN A 60 -10.84 10.50 9.00
CA ASN A 60 -10.89 11.93 9.27
C ASN A 60 -12.31 12.46 9.55
N PHE A 61 -13.34 11.70 9.16
CA PHE A 61 -14.75 12.08 9.29
C PHE A 61 -15.47 11.36 10.44
N TYR A 62 -14.81 10.41 11.10
CA TYR A 62 -15.36 9.73 12.27
C TYR A 62 -15.28 10.59 13.53
N SER A 63 -16.31 10.48 14.39
CA SER A 63 -16.27 10.98 15.76
C SER A 63 -15.22 10.24 16.58
N GLN A 64 -14.91 10.74 17.78
CA GLN A 64 -13.90 10.12 18.63
C GLN A 64 -14.32 8.71 19.09
N GLU A 65 -15.61 8.53 19.39
CA GLU A 65 -16.19 7.24 19.79
C GLU A 65 -16.07 6.23 18.65
N VAL A 66 -16.46 6.61 17.43
CA VAL A 66 -16.36 5.73 16.25
C VAL A 66 -14.90 5.41 15.92
N LYS A 67 -13.97 6.35 16.13
CA LYS A 67 -12.53 6.07 15.99
C LYS A 67 -12.07 5.01 16.98
N TRP A 68 -12.48 5.07 18.25
CA TRP A 68 -12.12 4.06 19.24
C TRP A 68 -12.65 2.67 18.87
N GLU A 69 -13.92 2.60 18.43
CA GLU A 69 -14.52 1.34 18.00
C GLU A 69 -13.85 0.76 16.73
N ARG A 70 -13.45 1.62 15.79
CA ARG A 70 -12.87 1.21 14.51
C ARG A 70 -11.35 1.09 14.51
N ASP A 71 -10.65 1.51 15.57
CA ASP A 71 -9.19 1.44 15.63
C ASP A 71 -8.64 0.01 15.46
N PRO A 72 -9.23 -1.03 16.09
CA PRO A 72 -8.80 -2.41 15.85
C PRO A 72 -8.98 -2.85 14.40
N LEU A 73 -10.06 -2.41 13.75
CA LEU A 73 -10.33 -2.71 12.34
C LEU A 73 -9.31 -2.02 11.43
N ARG A 74 -9.00 -0.73 11.67
CA ARG A 74 -7.97 0.01 10.93
C ARG A 74 -6.61 -0.65 11.05
N THR A 75 -6.23 -1.06 12.26
CA THR A 75 -4.95 -1.74 12.51
C THR A 75 -4.90 -3.08 11.77
N ARG A 76 -6.00 -3.84 11.79
CA ARG A 76 -6.11 -5.13 11.11
C ARG A 76 -6.00 -5.02 9.60
N THR A 77 -6.72 -4.11 8.95
CA THR A 77 -6.66 -3.97 7.49
C THR A 77 -5.30 -3.43 7.03
N HIS A 78 -4.66 -2.57 7.83
CA HIS A 78 -3.29 -2.17 7.55
C HIS A 78 -2.31 -3.35 7.66
N ASN A 79 -2.45 -4.17 8.70
CA ASN A 79 -1.65 -5.39 8.84
C ASN A 79 -1.90 -6.38 7.70
N GLY A 80 -3.14 -6.48 7.22
CA GLY A 80 -3.50 -7.26 6.03
C GLY A 80 -2.69 -6.84 4.82
N PHE A 81 -2.73 -5.55 4.47
CA PHE A 81 -1.97 -5.00 3.35
C PHE A 81 -0.44 -5.18 3.49
N ILE A 82 0.11 -4.95 4.68
CA ILE A 82 1.55 -5.20 4.94
C ILE A 82 1.87 -6.69 4.75
N SER A 83 1.00 -7.58 5.21
CA SER A 83 1.19 -9.03 5.09
C SER A 83 1.16 -9.48 3.63
N THR A 84 0.23 -8.97 2.82
CA THR A 84 0.18 -9.28 1.38
C THR A 84 1.41 -8.77 0.65
N LEU A 85 1.95 -7.59 1.00
CA LEU A 85 3.23 -7.11 0.46
C LEU A 85 4.38 -8.05 0.84
N MET A 86 4.44 -8.54 2.08
CA MET A 86 5.49 -9.47 2.51
C MET A 86 5.37 -10.84 1.86
N VAL A 87 4.16 -11.32 1.57
CA VAL A 87 3.94 -12.56 0.81
C VAL A 87 4.39 -12.37 -0.63
N LEU A 88 3.97 -11.29 -1.29
CA LEU A 88 4.39 -10.96 -2.64
C LEU A 88 5.92 -10.84 -2.75
N LYS A 89 6.57 -10.13 -1.81
CA LYS A 89 8.04 -10.03 -1.75
C LYS A 89 8.69 -11.41 -1.70
N ARG A 90 8.23 -12.29 -0.80
CA ARG A 90 8.79 -13.64 -0.62
C ARG A 90 8.62 -14.52 -1.84
N TYR A 91 7.46 -14.43 -2.50
CA TYR A 91 7.20 -15.12 -3.75
C TYR A 91 8.12 -14.62 -4.87
N MET A 92 8.20 -13.30 -5.06
CA MET A 92 9.11 -12.71 -6.05
C MET A 92 10.57 -13.10 -5.79
N GLU A 93 11.00 -13.15 -4.53
CA GLU A 93 12.34 -13.60 -4.16
C GLU A 93 12.58 -15.08 -4.47
N SER A 94 11.58 -15.96 -4.34
CA SER A 94 11.72 -17.38 -4.69
C SER A 94 11.77 -17.65 -6.19
N GLU A 95 11.17 -16.77 -7.00
CA GLU A 95 11.17 -16.83 -8.46
C GLU A 95 12.32 -16.03 -9.10
N ASP A 96 13.33 -15.61 -8.31
CA ASP A 96 14.46 -14.78 -8.74
C ASP A 96 14.04 -13.43 -9.39
N TYR A 97 12.84 -12.93 -9.07
CA TYR A 97 12.36 -11.63 -9.51
C TYR A 97 12.97 -10.47 -8.69
N CYS A 98 12.99 -9.27 -9.29
CA CYS A 98 13.55 -8.09 -8.63
C CYS A 98 12.65 -7.62 -7.47
N ILE A 99 13.24 -7.53 -6.26
CA ILE A 99 12.55 -7.09 -5.03
C ILE A 99 13.04 -5.74 -4.48
N GLU A 100 13.78 -4.94 -5.26
CA GLU A 100 14.32 -3.64 -4.80
C GLU A 100 13.23 -2.66 -4.34
N TRP A 101 12.02 -2.78 -4.89
CA TRP A 101 10.84 -2.03 -4.48
C TRP A 101 10.55 -2.18 -2.98
N SER A 102 10.85 -3.34 -2.39
CA SER A 102 10.57 -3.59 -0.97
C SER A 102 11.47 -2.77 -0.06
N LYS A 103 12.70 -2.47 -0.50
CA LYS A 103 13.65 -1.61 0.23
C LYS A 103 13.19 -0.16 0.20
N ARG A 104 12.64 0.31 -0.94
CA ARG A 104 12.08 1.66 -1.05
C ARG A 104 10.92 1.89 -0.06
N LEU A 105 10.13 0.85 0.20
CA LEU A 105 9.07 0.86 1.21
C LEU A 105 9.55 0.61 2.64
N ASN A 106 10.84 0.29 2.85
CA ASN A 106 11.40 -0.19 4.12
C ASN A 106 10.59 -1.36 4.70
N LEU A 107 10.21 -2.33 3.84
CA LEU A 107 9.30 -3.41 4.23
C LEU A 107 9.89 -4.33 5.31
N ASP A 108 11.22 -4.45 5.39
CA ASP A 108 11.90 -5.23 6.43
C ASP A 108 11.78 -4.59 7.83
N ASP A 109 11.49 -3.28 7.89
CA ASP A 109 11.13 -2.56 9.12
C ASP A 109 9.73 -1.92 9.00
N ALA A 110 8.78 -2.73 8.50
CA ALA A 110 7.43 -2.27 8.25
C ALA A 110 6.74 -1.66 9.47
N ASN A 111 7.11 -2.06 10.70
CA ASN A 111 6.53 -1.51 11.93
C ASN A 111 6.91 -0.05 12.17
N THR A 112 8.12 0.36 11.79
CA THR A 112 8.55 1.76 11.85
C THR A 112 7.97 2.56 10.69
N HIS A 113 7.87 1.96 9.50
CA HIS A 113 7.47 2.63 8.25
C HIS A 113 6.00 2.41 7.85
N ARG A 114 5.13 2.07 8.82
CA ARG A 114 3.70 1.78 8.57
C ARG A 114 3.01 2.90 7.79
N LYS A 115 3.27 4.17 8.14
CA LYS A 115 2.60 5.31 7.48
C LYS A 115 2.93 5.37 5.98
N LYS A 116 4.22 5.30 5.66
CA LYS A 116 4.75 5.23 4.29
C LYS A 116 4.13 4.10 3.48
N ILE A 117 4.09 2.89 4.06
CA ILE A 117 3.46 1.73 3.42
C ILE A 117 1.96 1.98 3.20
N GLY A 118 1.27 2.54 4.20
CA GLY A 118 -0.12 2.93 4.05
C GLY A 118 -0.37 4.02 3.02
N ASP A 119 0.61 4.91 2.76
CA ASP A 119 0.50 5.93 1.71
C ASP A 119 0.58 5.28 0.33
N PHE A 120 1.43 4.27 0.19
CA PHE A 120 1.49 3.45 -1.01
C PHE A 120 0.18 2.69 -1.27
N ALA A 121 -0.50 2.16 -0.24
CA ALA A 121 -1.84 1.56 -0.38
C ALA A 121 -2.88 2.55 -0.97
N ASN A 122 -2.84 3.81 -0.53
CA ASN A 122 -3.72 4.86 -1.06
C ASN A 122 -3.41 5.15 -2.53
N TYR A 123 -2.14 5.16 -2.91
CA TYR A 123 -1.73 5.32 -4.30
C TYR A 123 -2.23 4.17 -5.18
N LEU A 124 -2.04 2.91 -4.75
CA LEU A 124 -2.53 1.75 -5.50
C LEU A 124 -4.05 1.81 -5.70
N THR A 125 -4.79 2.15 -4.64
CA THR A 125 -6.24 2.32 -4.71
C THR A 125 -6.65 3.45 -5.65
N PHE A 126 -5.90 4.56 -5.65
CA PHE A 126 -6.10 5.67 -6.60
C PHE A 126 -5.91 5.22 -8.05
N VAL A 127 -4.84 4.48 -8.35
CA VAL A 127 -4.59 3.95 -9.70
C VAL A 127 -5.73 3.04 -10.13
N VAL A 128 -6.13 2.07 -9.29
CA VAL A 128 -7.26 1.16 -9.58
C VAL A 128 -8.53 1.94 -9.90
N ALA A 129 -8.89 2.94 -9.08
CA ALA A 129 -10.08 3.75 -9.30
C ALA A 129 -10.04 4.55 -10.61
N LEU A 130 -8.85 4.93 -11.09
CA LEU A 130 -8.67 5.59 -12.38
C LEU A 130 -8.70 4.61 -13.55
N SER A 131 -8.25 3.37 -13.36
CA SER A 131 -8.22 2.33 -14.40
C SER A 131 -9.61 1.72 -14.69
N THR A 132 -10.57 1.85 -13.77
CA THR A 132 -11.96 1.35 -13.94
C THR A 132 -12.89 2.34 -14.65
N ARG A 133 -12.35 3.24 -15.47
CA ARG A 133 -13.12 4.23 -16.23
C ARG A 133 -13.75 3.66 -17.48
#